data_AF-A0A9D7VV10-F1
#
_entry.id   AF-A0A9D7VV10-F1
#
_cell.length_a   1.000
_cell.length_b   1.000
_cell.length_c   1.000
_cell.angle_alpha   90.00
_cell.angle_beta   90.00
_cell.angle_gamma   90.00
#
_symmetry.space_group_name_H-M   'P 1'
#
loop_
_entity.id
_entity.type
_entity.pdbx_description
1 polymer ?
#
loop_
_entity_poly.entity_id
_entity_poly.type
_entity_poly.pdbx_seq_one_letter_code
_entity_poly.pdbx_strand_id
1 'polypeptide(L)'
;ATTRRDFEGTSLDTLRQMVVMGMGITFLPSLYVASEIRESDPLRVTDVFGVNMYRDHALAWRSRSPARPLFRRLAQTIRELVPTTGASDLRLLY
;
A
#
# COMPACT_ATOMS: atom_id res chain seq x y z
N ALA A 1 -5.80 19.80 18.41
CA ALA A 1 -5.58 18.43 18.92
C ALA A 1 -4.09 18.25 19.16
N THR A 2 -3.68 17.83 20.35
CA THR A 2 -2.25 17.62 20.68
C THR A 2 -1.86 16.22 20.23
N THR A 3 -1.05 16.11 19.18
CA THR A 3 -0.56 14.81 18.68
C THR A 3 0.35 14.18 19.75
N ARG A 4 -0.08 13.06 20.34
CA ARG A 4 0.79 12.25 21.22
C ARG A 4 1.86 11.60 20.35
N ARG A 5 3.12 12.04 20.49
CA ARG A 5 4.27 11.51 19.73
C ARG A 5 4.64 10.07 20.09
N ASP A 6 4.06 9.54 21.16
CA ASP A 6 4.24 8.14 21.60
C ASP A 6 3.64 7.11 20.61
N PHE A 7 2.97 7.58 19.55
CA PHE A 7 2.31 6.75 18.53
C PHE A 7 2.90 6.98 17.12
N GLU A 8 4.15 7.42 17.00
CA GLU A 8 4.86 7.46 15.72
C GLU A 8 5.46 6.09 15.38
N GLY A 9 4.69 5.25 14.67
CA GLY A 9 5.24 4.13 13.94
C GLY A 9 5.91 4.61 12.66
N THR A 10 7.19 4.29 12.44
CA THR A 10 7.90 4.60 11.18
C THR A 10 7.61 3.59 10.07
N SER A 11 6.78 2.57 10.35
CA SER A 11 6.38 1.54 9.40
C SER A 11 4.89 1.20 9.50
N LEU A 12 4.34 0.68 8.40
CA LEU A 12 2.95 0.20 8.35
C LEU A 12 2.72 -0.98 9.31
N ASP A 13 3.70 -1.86 9.48
CA ASP A 13 3.62 -2.97 10.45
C ASP A 13 3.54 -2.48 11.87
N THR A 14 4.31 -1.46 12.23
CA THR A 14 4.20 -0.86 13.56
C THR A 14 2.79 -0.31 13.78
N LEU A 15 2.23 0.40 12.80
CA LEU A 15 0.84 0.90 12.89
C LEU A 15 -0.17 -0.25 13.02
N ARG A 16 -0.01 -1.33 12.25
CA ARG A 16 -0.86 -2.52 12.34
C ARG A 16 -0.81 -3.13 13.74
N GLN A 17 0.39 -3.34 14.29
CA GLN A 17 0.58 -3.90 15.64
C GLN A 17 -0.03 -3.00 16.72
N MET A 18 0.08 -1.67 16.59
CA MET A 18 -0.53 -0.74 17.55
C MET A 18 -2.06 -0.85 17.57
N VAL A 19 -2.69 -1.02 16.40
CA VAL A 19 -4.15 -1.28 16.33
C VAL A 19 -4.50 -2.63 16.94
N VAL A 20 -3.72 -3.69 16.68
CA VAL A 20 -3.90 -5.02 17.31
C VAL A 20 -3.84 -4.91 18.83
N MET A 21 -2.96 -4.07 19.37
CA MET A 21 -2.80 -3.80 20.80
C MET A 21 -3.89 -2.86 21.37
N GLY A 22 -4.89 -2.46 20.58
CA GLY A 22 -6.00 -1.63 21.04
C GLY A 22 -5.66 -0.14 21.18
N MET A 23 -4.59 0.34 20.55
CA MET A 23 -4.16 1.74 20.64
C MET A 23 -4.97 2.71 19.76
N GLY A 24 -5.98 2.23 19.03
CA GLY A 24 -6.88 3.05 18.23
C GLY A 24 -7.18 2.44 16.86
N ILE A 25 -7.39 3.31 15.87
CA ILE A 25 -7.60 2.95 14.45
C ILE A 25 -6.56 3.65 13.59
N THR A 26 -6.31 3.14 12.37
CA THR A 26 -5.35 3.73 11.44
C THR A 26 -5.83 3.57 9.98
N PHE A 27 -5.23 4.33 9.08
CA PHE A 27 -5.41 4.16 7.63
C PHE A 27 -4.24 3.37 7.06
N LEU A 28 -4.53 2.34 6.27
CA LEU A 28 -3.53 1.50 5.61
C LEU A 28 -3.75 1.53 4.09
N PRO A 29 -2.68 1.55 3.28
CA PRO A 29 -2.82 1.40 1.83
C PRO A 29 -3.47 0.06 1.48
N SER A 30 -4.34 0.04 0.46
CA SER A 30 -5.04 -1.18 0.01
C SER A 30 -4.10 -2.33 -0.33
N LEU A 31 -2.94 -2.05 -0.93
CA LEU A 31 -1.90 -3.06 -1.20
C LEU A 31 -1.35 -3.71 0.06
N TYR A 32 -1.19 -2.97 1.14
CA TYR A 32 -0.71 -3.50 2.42
C TYR A 32 -1.79 -4.35 3.08
N VAL A 33 -3.05 -3.91 3.03
CA VAL A 33 -4.20 -4.70 3.50
C VAL A 33 -4.26 -6.04 2.77
N ALA A 34 -4.16 -6.01 1.43
CA ALA A 34 -4.24 -7.21 0.59
C ALA A 34 -3.06 -8.18 0.80
N SER A 35 -1.88 -7.70 1.22
CA SER A 35 -0.71 -8.56 1.45
C SER A 35 -0.60 -9.09 2.87
N GLU A 36 -0.87 -8.25 3.89
CA GLU A 36 -0.56 -8.55 5.28
C GLU A 36 -1.76 -8.92 6.14
N ILE A 37 -2.97 -8.48 5.79
CA ILE A 37 -4.15 -8.69 6.63
C ILE A 37 -4.99 -9.82 6.07
N ARG A 38 -5.05 -10.93 6.81
CA ARG A 38 -5.86 -12.10 6.46
C ARG A 38 -7.17 -12.10 7.23
N GLU A 39 -8.15 -12.87 6.78
CA GLU A 39 -9.43 -13.03 7.50
C GLU A 39 -9.25 -13.58 8.93
N SER A 40 -8.15 -14.29 9.18
CA SER A 40 -7.79 -14.80 10.50
C SER A 40 -7.17 -13.76 11.43
N ASP A 41 -6.80 -12.57 10.94
CA ASP A 41 -6.26 -11.52 11.80
C ASP A 41 -7.35 -10.96 12.74
N PRO A 42 -6.97 -10.52 13.95
CA PRO A 42 -7.92 -9.90 14.89
C PRO A 42 -8.40 -8.51 14.44
N LEU A 43 -7.97 -8.04 13.27
CA LEU A 43 -8.29 -6.74 12.72
C LEU A 43 -9.53 -6.79 11.83
N ARG A 44 -10.32 -5.72 11.89
CA ARG A 44 -11.39 -5.47 10.93
C ARG A 44 -10.98 -4.32 10.02
N VAL A 45 -11.08 -4.52 8.72
CA VAL A 45 -10.79 -3.51 7.71
C VAL A 45 -12.10 -3.07 7.06
N THR A 46 -12.25 -1.77 6.86
CA THR A 46 -13.44 -1.18 6.25
C THR A 46 -13.06 0.08 5.49
N ASP A 47 -13.84 0.40 4.47
CA ASP A 47 -13.68 1.61 3.68
C ASP A 47 -14.19 2.85 4.42
N VAL A 48 -13.57 3.99 4.12
CA VAL A 48 -13.98 5.28 4.68
C VAL A 48 -15.02 5.91 3.76
N PHE A 49 -16.28 5.90 4.17
CA PHE A 49 -17.36 6.46 3.37
C PHE A 49 -17.11 7.94 3.02
N GLY A 50 -17.30 8.28 1.74
CA GLY A 50 -17.14 9.66 1.25
C GLY A 50 -15.70 10.12 1.07
N VAL A 51 -14.71 9.26 1.31
CA VAL A 51 -13.28 9.58 1.13
C VAL A 51 -12.70 8.68 0.04
N ASN A 52 -12.23 9.29 -1.03
CA ASN A 52 -11.50 8.59 -2.09
C ASN A 52 -10.03 9.02 -2.04
N MET A 53 -9.17 8.17 -1.46
CA MET A 53 -7.71 8.41 -1.40
C MET A 53 -7.00 7.43 -2.31
N TYR A 54 -6.17 7.97 -3.21
CA TYR A 54 -5.36 7.19 -4.13
C TYR A 54 -3.89 7.58 -3.99
N ARG A 55 -3.01 6.64 -4.36
CA ARG A 55 -1.57 6.85 -4.45
C ARG A 55 -1.07 6.28 -5.77
N ASP A 56 -0.37 7.11 -6.52
CA ASP A 56 0.31 6.69 -7.74
C ASP A 56 1.63 6.00 -7.40
N HIS A 57 1.83 4.81 -7.95
CA HIS A 57 3.09 4.08 -7.87
C HIS A 57 3.80 4.19 -9.21
N ALA A 58 5.00 4.76 -9.23
CA ALA A 58 5.77 4.99 -10.44
C ALA A 58 7.09 4.22 -10.41
N LEU A 59 7.48 3.70 -11.57
CA LEU A 59 8.81 3.15 -11.80
C LEU A 59 9.68 4.25 -12.42
N ALA A 60 10.76 4.62 -11.72
CA ALA A 60 11.66 5.68 -12.15
C ALA A 60 13.09 5.15 -12.34
N TRP A 61 13.75 5.61 -13.40
CA TRP A 61 15.15 5.29 -13.68
C TRP A 61 15.85 6.47 -14.36
N ARG A 62 17.18 6.50 -14.30
CA ARG A 62 17.99 7.53 -14.98
C ARG A 62 17.79 7.45 -16.50
N SER A 63 17.58 8.60 -17.13
CA SER A 63 17.32 8.72 -18.58
C SER A 63 18.39 8.08 -19.48
N ARG A 64 19.64 8.01 -19.01
CA ARG A 64 20.79 7.41 -19.71
C ARG A 64 21.26 6.07 -19.13
N SER A 65 20.42 5.38 -18.34
CA SER A 65 20.81 4.07 -17.82
C SER A 65 20.98 3.05 -18.96
N PRO A 66 22.09 2.28 -19.02
CA PRO A 66 22.23 1.19 -19.98
C PRO A 66 21.21 0.06 -19.73
N ALA A 67 20.69 -0.06 -18.50
CA ALA A 67 19.69 -1.05 -18.12
C ALA A 67 18.23 -0.65 -18.48
N ARG A 68 18.01 0.45 -19.22
CA ARG A 68 16.65 0.89 -19.64
C ARG A 68 15.80 -0.22 -20.29
N PRO A 69 16.34 -1.09 -21.17
CA PRO A 69 15.55 -2.19 -21.72
C PRO A 69 15.05 -3.15 -20.63
N LEU A 70 15.87 -3.45 -19.62
CA LEU A 70 15.48 -4.28 -18.48
C LEU A 70 14.39 -3.60 -17.64
N PHE A 71 14.55 -2.32 -17.30
CA PHE A 71 13.53 -1.61 -16.52
C PHE A 71 12.18 -1.53 -17.23
N ARG A 72 12.18 -1.37 -18.56
CA ARG A 72 10.95 -1.41 -19.36
C ARG A 72 10.30 -2.78 -19.33
N ARG A 73 11.08 -3.86 -19.44
CA ARG A 73 10.55 -5.23 -19.30
C ARG A 73 9.98 -5.48 -17.92
N LEU A 74 10.68 -5.06 -16.85
CA LEU A 74 10.17 -5.16 -15.49
C LEU A 74 8.88 -4.37 -15.31
N ALA A 75 8.81 -3.14 -15.85
CA ALA A 75 7.60 -2.33 -15.80
C ALA A 75 6.43 -3.01 -16.53
N GLN A 76 6.68 -3.64 -17.68
CA GLN A 76 5.69 -4.41 -18.39
C GLN A 76 5.23 -5.62 -17.57
N THR A 77 6.14 -6.40 -17.00
CA THR A 77 5.80 -7.54 -16.15
C THR A 77 4.96 -7.11 -14.94
N ILE A 78 5.31 -6.01 -14.28
CA ILE A 78 4.52 -5.48 -13.17
C ILE A 78 3.11 -5.11 -13.65
N ARG A 79 2.98 -4.42 -14.79
CA ARG A 79 1.66 -4.05 -15.36
C ARG A 79 0.79 -5.27 -15.67
N GLU A 80 1.39 -6.35 -16.18
CA GLU A 80 0.70 -7.62 -16.46
C GLU A 80 0.24 -8.34 -15.19
N LEU A 81 0.95 -8.16 -14.07
CA LEU A 81 0.62 -8.77 -12.78
C LEU A 81 -0.41 -7.96 -11.97
N VAL A 82 -0.52 -6.64 -12.14
CA VAL A 82 -1.46 -5.81 -11.38
C VAL A 82 -2.90 -6.35 -11.41
N PRO A 83 -3.48 -6.70 -12.58
CA PRO A 83 -4.85 -7.23 -12.64
C PRO A 83 -5.05 -8.56 -11.90
N THR A 84 -3.97 -9.32 -11.66
CA THR A 84 -4.02 -10.60 -10.94
C THR A 84 -3.93 -10.42 -9.43
N THR A 85 -3.61 -9.22 -8.95
CA THR A 85 -3.54 -8.93 -7.52
C THR A 85 -4.96 -8.85 -6.96
N GLY A 86 -5.21 -9.50 -5.82
CA GLY A 86 -6.53 -9.47 -5.15
C GLY A 86 -6.98 -8.08 -4.64
N ALA A 87 -6.26 -7.02 -4.96
CA ALA A 87 -6.61 -5.65 -4.66
C ALA A 87 -7.50 -5.09 -5.78
N SER A 88 -8.81 -5.11 -5.56
CA SER A 88 -9.85 -4.68 -6.51
C SER A 88 -9.75 -3.20 -6.93
N ASP A 89 -9.04 -2.38 -6.17
CA ASP A 89 -9.02 -0.92 -6.35
C ASP A 89 -7.79 -0.42 -7.11
N LEU A 90 -6.93 -1.33 -7.59
CA LEU A 90 -5.77 -0.96 -8.38
C LEU A 90 -6.18 -0.49 -9.78
N ARG A 91 -5.68 0.69 -10.16
CA ARG A 91 -5.88 1.26 -11.49
C ARG A 91 -4.55 1.35 -12.20
N LEU A 92 -4.47 0.77 -13.39
CA LEU A 92 -3.35 1.00 -14.29
C LEU A 92 -3.51 2.39 -14.92
N LEU A 93 -2.57 3.27 -14.60
CA LEU A 93 -2.39 4.53 -15.31
C LEU A 93 -1.54 4.25 -16.57
N TYR A 94 -1.90 4.91 -17.67
CA TYR A 94 -1.37 4.80 -19.05
C TYR A 94 -0.01 4.11 -19.25
#